data_AF-A0A1V4RS80-F1
#
_entry.id   AF-A0A1V4RS80-F1
#
_cell.length_a   1.000
_cell.length_b   1.000
_cell.length_c   1.000
_cell.angle_alpha   90.00
_cell.angle_beta   90.00
_cell.angle_gamma   90.00
#
_symmetry.space_group_name_H-M   'P 1'
#
loop_
_entity.id
_entity.type
_entity.pdbx_description
1 polymer ?
#
loop_
_entity_poly.entity_id
_entity_poly.type
_entity_poly.pdbx_seq_one_letter_code
_entity_poly.pdbx_strand_id
1 'polypeptide(L)'
;MLKITSLPAVRFIIDLVSAAVCFVLARAGYKFLAYEIEEGTKLFKDVPAWIFQIIIPAGFALIGFRFILMALRQVLEKPTAET
;
A
#
# COMPACT_ATOMS: atom_id res chain seq x y z
N MET A 1 -1.33 19.21 25.51
CA MET A 1 -1.42 18.96 24.05
C MET A 1 -1.30 17.45 23.83
N LEU A 2 -2.32 16.85 23.18
CA LEU A 2 -2.74 15.45 23.28
C LEU A 2 -1.63 14.40 23.05
N LYS A 3 -1.38 13.56 24.08
CA LYS A 3 -0.49 12.38 24.06
C LYS A 3 -1.23 11.12 23.60
N ILE A 4 -2.03 11.22 22.52
CA ILE A 4 -2.80 10.08 21.96
C ILE A 4 -1.97 9.22 20.98
N THR A 5 -0.91 9.78 20.40
CA THR A 5 -0.06 9.12 19.39
C THR A 5 0.81 7.97 19.94
N SER A 6 0.72 7.61 21.22
CA SER A 6 1.65 6.66 21.88
C SER A 6 1.02 5.32 22.25
N LEU A 7 -0.25 5.06 21.93
CA LEU A 7 -0.85 3.73 22.13
C LEU A 7 -0.40 2.77 21.02
N PRO A 8 0.43 1.75 21.32
CA PRO A 8 0.96 0.84 20.31
C PRO A 8 -0.17 0.07 19.61
N ALA A 9 -1.26 -0.24 20.32
CA ALA A 9 -2.43 -0.89 19.75
C ALA A 9 -3.13 -0.05 18.67
N VAL A 10 -3.23 1.27 18.87
CA VAL A 10 -3.89 2.17 17.91
C VAL A 10 -3.05 2.29 16.63
N ARG A 11 -1.71 2.41 16.76
CA ARG A 11 -0.81 2.44 15.60
C ARG A 11 -0.88 1.14 14.80
N PHE A 12 -0.88 0.00 15.47
CA PHE A 12 -1.01 -1.30 14.83
C PHE A 12 -2.30 -1.42 14.00
N ILE A 13 -3.44 -0.98 14.56
CA ILE A 13 -4.73 -0.98 13.84
C ILE A 13 -4.66 -0.04 12.62
N ILE A 14 -4.10 1.16 12.77
CA ILE A 14 -3.96 2.12 11.67
C ILE A 14 -3.11 1.51 10.55
N ASP A 15 -1.95 0.92 10.86
CA ASP A 15 -1.08 0.31 9.85
C ASP A 15 -1.77 -0.85 9.13
N LEU A 16 -2.57 -1.66 9.83
CA LEU A 16 -3.29 -2.78 9.25
C LEU A 16 -4.42 -2.32 8.32
N VAL A 17 -5.16 -1.28 8.71
CA VAL A 17 -6.19 -0.65 7.85
C VAL A 17 -5.54 0.05 6.65
N SER A 18 -4.45 0.78 6.85
CA SER A 18 -3.68 1.42 5.77
C SER A 18 -3.15 0.38 4.78
N ALA A 19 -2.57 -0.73 5.26
CA ALA A 19 -2.16 -1.86 4.42
C ALA A 19 -3.33 -2.40 3.59
N ALA A 20 -4.48 -2.68 4.23
CA ALA A 20 -5.66 -3.21 3.54
C ALA A 20 -6.16 -2.28 2.44
N VAL A 21 -6.29 -0.98 2.73
CA VAL A 21 -6.71 0.03 1.74
C VAL A 21 -5.71 0.10 0.59
N CYS A 22 -4.40 0.10 0.87
CA CYS A 22 -3.37 0.09 -0.18
C CYS A 22 -3.47 -1.15 -1.07
N PHE A 23 -3.76 -2.34 -0.54
CA PHE A 23 -3.96 -3.53 -1.38
C PHE A 23 -5.24 -3.47 -2.22
N VAL A 24 -6.33 -2.90 -1.69
CA VAL A 24 -7.54 -2.65 -2.47
C VAL A 24 -7.25 -1.69 -3.63
N LEU A 25 -6.51 -0.61 -3.38
CA LEU A 25 -6.11 0.34 -4.41
C LEU A 25 -5.13 -0.27 -5.42
N ALA A 26 -4.20 -1.11 -4.98
CA ALA A 26 -3.30 -1.84 -5.87
C ALA A 26 -4.09 -2.76 -6.81
N ARG A 27 -5.11 -3.47 -6.29
CA ARG A 27 -6.00 -4.30 -7.09
C ARG A 27 -6.83 -3.48 -8.08
N ALA A 28 -7.34 -2.32 -7.66
CA ALA A 28 -8.07 -1.41 -8.54
C ALA A 28 -7.16 -0.87 -9.66
N GLY A 29 -5.94 -0.47 -9.33
CA GLY A 29 -4.92 -0.03 -10.29
C GLY A 29 -4.53 -1.13 -11.27
N TYR A 30 -4.46 -2.39 -10.81
CA TYR A 30 -4.20 -3.53 -11.69
C TYR A 30 -5.35 -3.79 -12.66
N LYS A 31 -6.61 -3.72 -12.19
CA LYS A 31 -7.77 -3.82 -13.08
C LYS A 31 -7.78 -2.71 -14.12
N PHE A 32 -7.50 -1.48 -13.71
CA PHE A 32 -7.37 -0.35 -14.61
C PHE A 32 -6.29 -0.59 -15.67
N LEU A 33 -5.12 -1.08 -15.26
CA LEU A 33 -4.04 -1.45 -16.18
C LEU A 33 -4.48 -2.53 -17.18
N ALA A 34 -5.22 -3.55 -16.72
CA ALA A 34 -5.74 -4.61 -17.59
C ALA A 34 -6.69 -4.06 -18.66
N TYR A 35 -7.59 -3.14 -18.29
CA TYR A 35 -8.48 -2.49 -19.25
C TYR A 35 -7.71 -1.66 -20.29
N GLU A 36 -6.68 -0.92 -19.87
CA GLU A 36 -5.86 -0.13 -20.80
C GLU A 36 -5.05 -0.99 -21.77
N ILE A 37 -4.62 -2.18 -21.32
CA ILE A 37 -3.98 -3.17 -22.19
C ILE A 37 -4.98 -3.73 -23.22
N GLU A 38 -6.23 -4.01 -22.80
CA GLU A 38 -7.29 -4.51 -23.67
C GLU A 38 -7.76 -3.46 -24.69
N GLU A 39 -7.92 -2.21 -24.28
CA GLU A 39 -8.28 -1.11 -25.19
C GLU A 39 -7.15 -0.75 -26.14
N GLY A 40 -5.90 -1.08 -25.79
CA GLY A 40 -4.73 -0.76 -26.62
C GLY A 40 -4.48 0.74 -26.73
N THR A 41 -4.94 1.52 -25.75
CA THR A 41 -4.82 2.98 -25.73
C THR A 41 -3.36 3.39 -25.81
N LYS A 42 -3.04 4.24 -26.79
CA LYS A 42 -1.68 4.76 -27.02
C LYS A 42 -1.61 6.22 -26.63
N LEU A 43 -0.60 6.57 -25.83
CA LEU A 43 -0.24 7.94 -25.51
C LEU A 43 1.11 8.29 -26.16
N PHE A 44 1.26 9.54 -26.62
CA PHE A 44 2.52 10.11 -27.12
C PHE A 44 3.32 9.23 -28.09
N LYS A 45 3.22 9.50 -29.40
CA LYS A 45 4.00 8.80 -30.45
C LYS A 45 3.89 7.27 -30.36
N ASP A 46 2.65 6.76 -30.27
CA ASP A 46 2.34 5.32 -30.28
C ASP A 46 2.81 4.49 -29.07
N VAL A 47 3.22 5.12 -27.96
CA VAL A 47 3.60 4.37 -26.76
C VAL A 47 2.35 3.88 -26.02
N PRO A 48 2.26 2.60 -25.63
CA PRO A 48 1.12 2.12 -24.86
C PRO A 48 0.98 2.85 -23.52
N ALA A 49 -0.23 3.34 -23.22
CA ALA A 49 -0.54 4.10 -22.02
C ALA A 49 -0.20 3.35 -20.71
N TRP A 50 -0.41 2.04 -20.72
CA TRP A 50 -0.23 1.15 -19.58
C TRP A 50 1.20 1.20 -19.01
N ILE A 51 2.23 1.52 -19.81
CA ILE A 51 3.61 1.63 -19.34
C ILE A 51 3.73 2.73 -18.29
N PHE A 52 3.01 3.84 -18.47
CA PHE A 52 3.02 4.94 -17.51
C PHE A 52 2.12 4.65 -16.30
N GLN A 53 1.06 3.86 -16.49
CA GLN A 53 0.07 3.57 -15.46
C GLN A 53 0.47 2.40 -14.54
N ILE A 54 1.43 1.55 -14.92
CA ILE A 54 1.91 0.43 -14.09
C ILE A 54 2.47 0.88 -12.73
N ILE A 55 2.92 2.13 -12.64
CA ILE A 55 3.40 2.73 -11.40
C ILE A 55 2.28 2.83 -10.35
N ILE A 56 1.01 2.90 -10.76
CA ILE A 56 -0.14 2.99 -9.85
C ILE A 56 -0.28 1.70 -9.02
N PRO A 57 -0.52 0.51 -9.61
CA PRO A 57 -0.61 -0.71 -8.83
C PRO A 57 0.70 -1.04 -8.11
N ALA A 58 1.86 -0.81 -8.74
CA ALA A 58 3.16 -1.07 -8.12
C ALA A 58 3.40 -0.18 -6.89
N GLY A 59 3.08 1.11 -6.97
CA GLY A 59 3.23 2.07 -5.88
C GLY A 59 2.34 1.71 -4.69
N PHE A 60 1.05 1.43 -4.92
CA PHE A 60 0.15 1.02 -3.85
C PHE A 60 0.52 -0.33 -3.24
N ALA A 61 0.99 -1.29 -4.04
CA ALA A 61 1.48 -2.57 -3.53
C ALA A 61 2.71 -2.39 -2.62
N LEU A 62 3.67 -1.55 -3.04
CA LEU A 62 4.88 -1.27 -2.25
C LEU A 62 4.55 -0.54 -0.94
N ILE A 63 3.65 0.45 -0.97
CA ILE A 63 3.20 1.17 0.22
C ILE A 63 2.44 0.23 1.16
N GLY A 64 1.53 -0.61 0.63
CA GLY A 64 0.82 -1.62 1.42
C GLY A 64 1.77 -2.61 2.09
N PHE A 65 2.79 -3.08 1.36
CA PHE A 65 3.84 -3.94 1.90
C PHE A 65 4.65 -3.25 3.02
N ARG A 66 4.97 -1.97 2.86
CA ARG A 66 5.64 -1.18 3.91
C ARG A 66 4.81 -1.12 5.19
N PHE A 67 3.50 -0.92 5.10
CA PHE A 67 2.63 -0.92 6.28
C PHE A 67 2.55 -2.29 6.96
N ILE A 68 2.54 -3.39 6.19
CA ILE A 68 2.68 -4.74 6.77
C ILE A 68 3.98 -4.87 7.57
N LEU A 69 5.11 -4.42 7.01
CA LEU A 69 6.40 -4.49 7.70
C LEU A 69 6.42 -3.64 8.98
N MET A 70 5.76 -2.48 8.98
CA MET A 70 5.63 -1.63 10.16
C MET A 70 4.76 -2.28 11.24
N ALA A 71 3.63 -2.89 10.86
CA ALA A 71 2.78 -3.64 11.78
C ALA A 71 3.52 -4.86 12.36
N LEU A 72 4.29 -5.58 11.53
CA LEU A 72 5.08 -6.73 11.95
C LEU A 72 6.19 -6.33 12.94
N ARG A 73 6.91 -5.23 12.67
CA ARG A 73 7.90 -4.68 13.60
C ARG A 73 7.31 -4.38 14.96
N GLN A 74 6.12 -3.78 15.03
CA GLN A 74 5.46 -3.50 16.31
C GLN A 74 5.11 -4.75 17.12
N VAL A 75 4.81 -5.87 16.44
CA VAL A 75 4.54 -7.15 17.09
C VAL A 75 5.83 -7.82 17.56
N LEU A 76 6.91 -7.72 16.78
CA LEU A 76 8.23 -8.28 17.11
C LEU A 76 8.99 -7.48 18.17
N GLU A 77 8.88 -6.16 18.16
CA GLU A 77 9.52 -5.23 19.11
C GLU A 77 8.77 -5.16 20.45
N LYS A 78 7.83 -6.09 20.71
CA LYS A 78 7.16 -6.19 22.00
C LYS A 78 8.24 -6.22 23.10
N PRO A 79 8.23 -5.27 24.06
CA PRO A 79 9.28 -5.18 25.05
C PRO A 79 9.38 -6.52 25.78
N THR A 80 10.59 -7.04 25.90
CA THR A 80 10.94 -7.99 26.95
C THR A 80 10.23 -7.51 28.21
N ALA A 81 9.31 -8.33 28.71
CA ALA A 81 8.81 -8.20 30.05
C ALA A 81 10.04 -8.32 30.96
N GLU A 82 10.61 -7.18 31.34
CA GLU A 82 11.45 -7.13 32.51
C GLU A 82 10.50 -7.27 33.70
N THR A 83 10.49 -8.50 34.20
CA THR A 83 10.14 -8.97 35.55
C THR A 83 9.87 -7.92 36.62
#